data_AF-A0A0N4VUW1-F1
#
_entry.id   AF-A0A0N4VUW1-F1
#
_cell.length_a   1.000
_cell.length_b   1.000
_cell.length_c   1.000
_cell.angle_alpha   90.00
_cell.angle_beta   90.00
_cell.angle_gamma   90.00
#
_symmetry.space_group_name_H-M   'P 1'
#
loop_
_entity.id
_entity.type
_entity.pdbx_description
1 polymer ?
#
loop_
_entity_poly.entity_id
_entity_poly.type
_entity_poly.pdbx_seq_one_letter_code
_entity_poly.pdbx_strand_id
1 'polypeptide(L)'
;MLYECILCACCSSSCPSYWWNADKYLGPAVLMQAYRWIIDSRDDYPKERLARMHDAFSAFKCHTIMNCTKTCPKNLNPAKAIGEIKTLLTGFKSKPTPEPAKF
;
A
#
# COMPACT_ATOMS: atom_id res chain seq x y z
N MET A 1 1.21 -13.83 1.47
CA MET A 1 0.03 -13.10 2.00
C MET A 1 0.47 -11.72 2.53
N LEU A 2 -0.42 -10.71 2.53
CA LEU A 2 -0.07 -9.31 2.87
C LEU A 2 0.19 -9.07 4.37
N TYR A 3 -0.38 -9.89 5.26
CA TYR A 3 -0.27 -9.73 6.70
C TYR A 3 1.08 -10.19 7.27
N GLU A 4 1.89 -10.91 6.49
CA GLU A 4 3.19 -11.46 6.92
C GLU A 4 4.31 -10.41 7.04
N CYS A 5 3.98 -9.14 6.78
CA CYS A 5 4.90 -8.03 6.98
C CYS A 5 5.24 -7.90 8.46
N ILE A 6 6.53 -7.85 8.77
CA ILE A 6 7.05 -7.73 10.14
C ILE A 6 7.45 -6.29 10.50
N LEU A 7 7.03 -5.31 9.69
CA LEU A 7 7.34 -3.88 9.90
C LEU A 7 8.84 -3.56 10.08
N CYS A 8 9.75 -4.35 9.49
CA CYS A 8 11.20 -4.16 9.62
C CYS A 8 11.78 -2.95 8.85
N ALA A 9 10.94 -2.22 8.11
CA ALA A 9 11.31 -1.06 7.28
C ALA A 9 12.32 -1.29 6.13
N CYS A 10 12.89 -2.49 5.93
CA CYS A 10 13.87 -2.77 4.86
C CYS A 10 13.40 -2.31 3.47
N CYS A 11 12.12 -2.51 3.15
CA CYS A 11 11.58 -2.11 1.86
C CYS A 11 11.45 -0.59 1.69
N SER A 12 11.19 0.15 2.78
CA SER A 12 11.12 1.61 2.76
C SER A 12 12.51 2.23 2.69
N SER A 13 13.45 1.72 3.49
CA SER A 13 14.83 2.19 3.50
C SER A 13 15.62 1.83 2.23
N SER A 14 15.13 0.93 1.37
CA SER A 14 15.73 0.66 0.06
C SER A 14 15.13 1.48 -1.09
N CYS A 15 14.07 2.26 -0.85
CA CYS A 15 13.32 2.96 -1.88
C CYS A 15 13.83 4.40 -2.08
N PRO A 16 14.38 4.76 -3.27
CA PRO A 16 14.88 6.11 -3.52
C PRO A 16 13.83 7.21 -3.36
N SER A 17 12.56 6.96 -3.75
CA SER A 17 11.48 7.92 -3.52
C SER A 17 11.28 8.25 -2.05
N TYR A 18 11.48 7.25 -1.17
CA TYR A 18 11.38 7.43 0.28
C TYR A 18 12.58 8.18 0.84
N TRP A 19 13.79 7.99 0.33
CA TRP A 19 14.97 8.79 0.73
C TRP A 19 14.74 10.29 0.56
N TRP A 20 14.12 10.69 -0.55
CA TRP A 20 13.97 12.09 -0.91
C TRP A 20 12.68 12.75 -0.41
N ASN A 21 11.66 11.97 -0.04
CA ASN A 21 10.33 12.49 0.28
C ASN A 21 9.70 11.78 1.50
N ALA A 22 10.49 11.28 2.46
CA ALA A 22 9.97 10.53 3.61
C ALA A 22 8.97 11.33 4.48
N ASP A 23 9.02 12.66 4.41
CA ASP A 23 8.11 13.58 5.10
C ASP A 23 6.66 13.53 4.57
N LYS A 24 6.48 13.10 3.31
CA LYS A 24 5.17 13.10 2.62
C LYS A 24 4.81 11.78 1.96
N TYR A 25 5.78 11.04 1.44
CA TYR A 25 5.57 9.73 0.84
C TYR A 25 5.55 8.67 1.94
N LEU A 26 4.41 7.97 2.08
CA LEU A 26 4.19 6.99 3.15
C LEU A 26 5.16 5.80 3.10
N GLY A 27 5.68 5.50 1.91
CA GLY A 27 6.62 4.40 1.71
C GLY A 27 5.96 3.02 1.53
N PRO A 28 6.73 2.05 1.00
CA PRO A 28 6.19 0.75 0.60
C PRO A 28 5.68 -0.10 1.76
N ALA A 29 6.30 -0.04 2.95
CA ALA A 29 5.82 -0.79 4.11
C ALA A 29 4.41 -0.36 4.52
N VAL A 30 4.19 0.95 4.66
CA VAL A 30 2.92 1.54 5.08
C VAL A 30 1.85 1.34 4.02
N LEU A 31 2.16 1.60 2.76
CA LEU A 31 1.20 1.42 1.66
C LEU A 31 0.77 -0.03 1.51
N MET A 32 1.67 -1.01 1.69
CA MET A 32 1.28 -2.43 1.66
C MET A 32 0.33 -2.79 2.83
N GLN A 33 0.53 -2.22 4.02
CA GLN A 33 -0.40 -2.38 5.14
C GLN A 33 -1.72 -1.66 4.93
N ALA A 34 -1.71 -0.48 4.29
CA ALA A 34 -2.93 0.20 3.91
C ALA A 34 -3.73 -0.65 2.91
N TYR A 35 -3.05 -1.22 1.90
CA TYR A 35 -3.68 -2.13 0.93
C TYR A 35 -4.28 -3.36 1.61
N ARG A 36 -3.58 -3.97 2.57
CA ARG A 36 -4.09 -5.10 3.38
C ARG A 36 -5.48 -4.79 3.95
N TRP A 37 -5.66 -3.62 4.56
CA TRP A 37 -6.95 -3.21 5.10
C TRP A 37 -7.97 -2.84 4.03
N ILE A 38 -7.55 -2.14 2.98
CA ILE A 38 -8.43 -1.74 1.87
C ILE A 38 -9.10 -2.96 1.24
N ILE A 39 -8.39 -4.09 1.07
CA ILE A 39 -8.95 -5.29 0.44
C ILE A 39 -9.54 -6.30 1.43
N ASP A 40 -9.42 -6.08 2.74
CA ASP A 40 -10.02 -6.97 3.73
C ASP A 40 -11.54 -6.90 3.57
N SER A 41 -12.20 -8.03 3.30
CA SER A 41 -13.65 -8.09 3.05
C SER A 41 -14.47 -7.64 4.25
N ARG A 42 -13.86 -7.61 5.44
CA ARG A 42 -14.48 -7.19 6.71
C ARG A 42 -14.30 -5.69 6.99
N ASP A 43 -13.55 -4.97 6.17
CA ASP A 43 -13.29 -3.54 6.37
C ASP A 43 -14.35 -2.68 5.66
N ASP A 44 -15.10 -1.92 6.47
CA ASP A 44 -16.18 -1.04 6.03
C ASP A 44 -15.72 0.35 5.58
N TYR A 45 -14.44 0.68 5.76
CA TYR A 45 -13.90 2.03 5.51
C TYR A 45 -12.86 2.12 4.37
N PRO A 46 -13.02 1.41 3.23
CA PRO A 46 -12.02 1.45 2.16
C PRO A 46 -11.96 2.83 1.48
N LYS A 47 -13.08 3.55 1.39
CA LYS A 47 -13.15 4.87 0.75
C LYS A 47 -12.38 5.91 1.55
N GLU A 48 -12.55 5.91 2.87
CA GLU A 48 -11.88 6.79 3.81
C GLU A 48 -10.38 6.51 3.83
N ARG A 49 -9.98 5.24 3.75
CA ARG A 49 -8.57 4.85 3.64
C ARG A 49 -7.94 5.39 2.35
N LEU A 50 -8.61 5.19 1.20
CA LEU A 50 -8.15 5.70 -0.09
C LEU A 50 -8.09 7.23 -0.13
N ALA A 51 -9.08 7.92 0.44
CA ALA A 51 -9.13 9.38 0.48
C ALA A 51 -7.92 9.99 1.21
N ARG A 52 -7.42 9.34 2.28
CA ARG A 52 -6.23 9.80 3.03
C ARG A 52 -4.92 9.77 2.23
N MET A 53 -4.90 9.09 1.09
CA MET A 53 -3.71 8.97 0.23
C MET A 53 -3.96 9.47 -1.20
N HIS A 54 -5.07 10.17 -1.41
CA HIS A 54 -5.45 10.78 -2.68
C HIS A 54 -4.87 12.21 -2.81
N ASP A 55 -3.55 12.30 -2.69
CA ASP A 55 -2.75 13.52 -2.87
C ASP A 55 -1.52 13.24 -3.73
N ALA A 56 -0.78 14.26 -4.14
CA ALA A 56 0.36 14.11 -5.06
C ALA A 56 1.56 13.32 -4.50
N PHE A 57 1.60 13.03 -3.19
CA PHE A 57 2.75 12.45 -2.51
C PHE A 57 2.47 11.06 -1.95
N SER A 58 1.46 10.90 -1.09
CA SER A 58 1.30 9.74 -0.19
C SER A 58 1.49 8.38 -0.87
N ALA A 59 0.79 8.16 -1.99
CA ALA A 59 0.93 6.94 -2.80
C ALA A 59 1.63 7.20 -4.15
N PHE A 60 1.53 8.42 -4.69
CA PHE A 60 1.92 8.71 -6.07
C PHE A 60 3.41 8.97 -6.29
N LYS A 61 4.23 9.15 -5.22
CA LYS A 61 5.71 9.20 -5.35
C LYS A 61 6.37 7.85 -5.61
N CYS A 62 5.61 6.76 -5.64
CA CYS A 62 6.12 5.47 -6.10
C CYS A 62 6.31 5.49 -7.64
N HIS A 63 7.56 5.46 -8.10
CA HIS A 63 7.92 5.39 -9.53
C HIS A 63 8.34 3.98 -9.96
N THR A 64 7.76 2.94 -9.34
CA THR A 64 7.97 1.53 -9.73
C THR A 64 9.45 1.12 -9.87
N ILE A 65 10.29 1.58 -8.93
CA ILE A 65 11.75 1.28 -8.87
C ILE A 65 12.02 -0.19 -8.47
N MET A 66 11.04 -0.85 -7.81
CA MET A 66 11.07 -2.27 -7.43
C MET A 66 12.08 -2.72 -6.37
N ASN A 67 12.96 -1.84 -5.86
CA ASN A 67 13.88 -2.18 -4.75
C ASN A 67 13.15 -2.74 -3.52
N CYS A 68 11.95 -2.26 -3.23
CA CYS A 68 11.15 -2.69 -2.09
C CYS A 68 10.77 -4.17 -2.14
N THR A 69 10.41 -4.68 -3.32
CA THR A 69 10.11 -6.11 -3.53
C THR A 69 11.38 -6.94 -3.52
N LYS A 70 12.46 -6.45 -4.17
CA LYS A 70 13.75 -7.16 -4.23
C LYS A 70 14.39 -7.39 -2.86
N THR A 71 14.29 -6.42 -1.95
CA THR A 71 14.98 -6.48 -0.66
C THR A 71 14.17 -7.12 0.47
N CYS A 72 12.89 -7.42 0.26
CA CYS A 72 12.02 -7.83 1.36
C CYS A 72 12.48 -9.18 1.94
N PRO A 73 12.88 -9.27 3.22
CA PRO A 73 13.40 -10.51 3.81
C PRO A 73 12.30 -11.58 3.98
N LYS A 74 11.03 -11.19 3.83
CA LYS A 74 9.85 -12.07 3.86
C LYS A 74 9.33 -12.40 2.46
N ASN A 75 10.06 -12.02 1.40
CA ASN A 75 9.69 -12.26 0.00
C ASN A 75 8.29 -11.72 -0.36
N LEU A 76 7.89 -10.60 0.26
CA LEU A 76 6.63 -9.93 -0.03
C LEU A 76 6.79 -9.01 -1.24
N ASN A 77 5.67 -8.61 -1.84
CA ASN A 77 5.65 -7.73 -3.00
C ASN A 77 4.92 -6.39 -2.71
N PRO A 78 5.55 -5.46 -1.97
CA PRO A 78 4.99 -4.13 -1.73
C PRO A 78 4.71 -3.35 -3.02
N ALA A 79 5.56 -3.50 -4.05
CA ALA A 79 5.38 -2.79 -5.31
C ALA A 79 4.04 -3.14 -5.99
N LYS A 80 3.68 -4.43 -6.01
CA LYS A 80 2.38 -4.89 -6.51
C LYS A 80 1.23 -4.28 -5.72
N ALA A 81 1.31 -4.28 -4.39
CA ALA A 81 0.28 -3.70 -3.53
C ALA A 81 0.07 -2.19 -3.81
N ILE A 82 1.15 -1.44 -4.01
CA ILE A 82 1.08 -0.01 -4.37
C ILE A 82 0.44 0.18 -5.76
N GLY A 83 0.76 -0.69 -6.72
CA GLY A 83 0.11 -0.70 -8.03
C GLY A 83 -1.40 -0.89 -7.92
N GLU A 84 -1.86 -1.82 -7.08
CA GLU A 84 -3.29 -2.04 -6.83
C GLU A 84 -3.95 -0.87 -6.09
N ILE A 85 -3.26 -0.22 -5.15
CA ILE A 85 -3.74 1.04 -4.57
C ILE A 85 -3.97 2.09 -5.66
N LYS A 86 -3.04 2.25 -6.59
CA LYS A 86 -3.17 3.23 -7.67
C LYS A 86 -4.36 2.93 -8.59
N THR A 87 -4.62 1.66 -8.92
CA THR A 87 -5.79 1.31 -9.75
C THR A 87 -7.11 1.63 -9.04
N LEU A 88 -7.16 1.50 -7.70
CA LEU A 88 -8.31 1.91 -6.89
C LEU A 88 -8.45 3.44 -6.81
N LEU A 89 -7.33 4.17 -6.62
CA LEU A 89 -7.33 5.64 -6.55
C LEU A 89 -7.74 6.28 -7.88
N THR A 90 -7.35 5.71 -9.01
CA THR A 90 -7.71 6.23 -10.35
C THR A 90 -9.09 5.78 -10.83
N GLY A 91 -9.81 4.97 -10.04
CA GLY A 91 -11.11 4.42 -10.43
C GLY A 91 -11.07 3.34 -11.51
N PHE A 92 -9.88 2.82 -11.86
CA PHE A 92 -9.75 1.71 -12.81
C PHE A 92 -10.28 0.40 -12.23
N LYS A 93 -10.18 0.22 -10.90
CA LYS A 93 -10.82 -0.85 -10.15
C LYS A 93 -11.65 -0.27 -9.01
N SER A 94 -12.67 -1.00 -8.58
CA SER A 94 -13.44 -0.73 -7.37
C SER A 94 -13.38 -1.94 -6.43
N LYS A 95 -13.41 -1.68 -5.11
CA LYS A 95 -13.56 -2.76 -4.13
C LYS A 95 -15.02 -3.23 -4.14
N PRO A 96 -15.27 -4.55 -4.15
CA PRO A 96 -16.59 -5.11 -3.84
C PRO A 96 -17.06 -4.65 -2.45
N THR A 97 -18.38 -4.64 -2.25
CA THR A 97 -19.01 -4.30 -0.97
C THR A 97 -18.50 -5.23 0.15
N PRO A 98 -18.28 -4.71 1.38
CA PRO A 98 -17.86 -5.53 2.51
C PRO A 98 -18.85 -6.69 2.75
N GLU A 99 -18.33 -7.84 3.17
CA GLU A 99 -19.17 -8.94 3.62
C GLU A 99 -19.61 -8.66 5.06
N PRO A 100 -20.91 -8.81 5.40
CA PRO A 100 -21.36 -8.63 6.76
C PRO A 100 -20.65 -9.62 7.68
N ALA A 101 -20.28 -9.15 8.87
CA ALA A 101 -19.69 -10.01 9.89
C ALA A 101 -20.65 -11.18 10.18
N LYS A 102 -20.21 -12.39 9.86
CA LYS A 102 -20.92 -13.62 10.22
C LYS A 102 -20.66 -13.84 11.71
N PHE A 103 -21.63 -13.45 12.54
CA PHE A 103 -21.67 -13.82 13.96
C PHE A 103 -22.09 -15.28 14.11
#